data_AF-A0A3B0R9R3-F1
#
_entry.id   AF-A0A3B0R9R3-F1
#
_cell.length_a   1.000
_cell.length_b   1.000
_cell.length_c   1.000
_cell.angle_alpha   90.00
_cell.angle_beta   90.00
_cell.angle_gamma   90.00
#
_symmetry.space_group_name_H-M   'P 1'
#
loop_
_entity.id
_entity.type
_entity.pdbx_description
1 polymer ?
#
loop_
_entity_poly.entity_id
_entity_poly.type
_entity_poly.pdbx_seq_one_letter_code
_entity_poly.pdbx_strand_id
1 'polypeptide(L)'
;QMQRLGKLLAEQNLSIKLDNKARNYLAKKGYDPAYGARPLQRVIQREVQDPLARMILNGDFADGDKISLSAKDDALLINGKALVRR
;
A
#
# COMPACT_ATOMS: atom_id res chain seq x y z
N GLN A 1 9.46 2.94 12.16
CA GLN A 1 9.61 2.51 10.74
C GLN A 1 8.72 3.28 9.75
N MET A 2 7.57 3.86 10.13
CA MET A 2 6.69 4.57 9.16
C MET A 2 7.27 5.83 8.50
N GLN A 3 8.31 6.46 9.06
CA GLN A 3 8.94 7.66 8.45
C GLN A 3 9.71 7.35 7.16
N ARG A 4 10.12 6.09 6.93
CA ARG A 4 11.00 5.73 5.81
C ARG A 4 10.28 5.76 4.46
N LEU A 5 9.03 5.32 4.40
CA LEU A 5 8.26 5.36 3.16
C LEU A 5 7.98 6.80 2.73
N GLY A 6 7.60 7.68 3.66
CA GLY A 6 7.35 9.09 3.37
C GLY A 6 8.59 9.79 2.79
N LYS A 7 9.77 9.49 3.33
CA LYS A 7 11.05 10.02 2.82
C LYS A 7 11.35 9.52 1.40
N LEU A 8 11.19 8.22 1.14
CA LEU A 8 11.40 7.64 -0.20
C LEU A 8 10.46 8.22 -1.25
N LEU A 9 9.19 8.45 -0.90
CA LEU A 9 8.23 9.07 -1.80
C LEU A 9 8.60 10.53 -2.10
N ALA A 10 8.98 11.29 -1.07
CA ALA A 10 9.37 12.69 -1.23
C ALA A 10 10.68 12.84 -2.02
N GLU A 11 11.65 11.94 -1.82
CA GLU A 11 12.93 11.95 -2.55
C GLU A 11 12.78 11.67 -4.05
N GLN A 12 11.74 10.92 -4.46
CA GLN A 12 11.46 10.60 -5.87
C GLN A 12 10.17 11.26 -6.42
N ASN A 13 9.69 12.32 -5.76
CA ASN A 13 8.46 13.04 -6.13
C ASN A 13 7.23 12.15 -6.38
N LEU A 14 7.17 10.99 -5.72
CA LEU A 14 6.13 9.99 -5.93
C LEU A 14 4.86 10.37 -5.19
N SER A 15 3.70 10.11 -5.81
CA SER A 15 2.39 10.32 -5.18
C SER A 15 1.60 9.01 -5.12
N ILE A 16 0.89 8.80 -4.00
CA ILE A 16 0.07 7.60 -3.80
C ILE A 16 -1.42 7.99 -3.78
N LYS A 17 -2.24 7.25 -4.54
CA LYS A 17 -3.70 7.38 -4.54
C LYS A 17 -4.37 6.06 -4.21
N LEU A 18 -5.19 6.04 -3.15
CA LEU A 18 -6.06 4.89 -2.82
C LEU A 18 -7.47 5.12 -3.37
N ASP A 19 -7.96 4.15 -4.13
CA ASP A 19 -9.36 4.08 -4.54
C ASP A 19 -10.28 3.49 -3.43
N ASN A 20 -11.58 3.49 -3.69
CA ASN A 20 -12.57 2.97 -2.75
C ASN A 20 -12.45 1.45 -2.53
N LYS A 21 -11.98 0.70 -3.53
CA LYS A 21 -11.80 -0.75 -3.42
C LYS A 21 -10.66 -1.08 -2.46
N ALA A 22 -9.52 -0.40 -2.58
CA ALA A 22 -8.39 -0.50 -1.67
C ALA A 22 -8.79 -0.11 -0.25
N ARG A 23 -9.54 0.99 -0.07
CA ARG A 23 -10.05 1.41 1.25
C ARG A 23 -10.93 0.34 1.88
N ASN A 24 -11.88 -0.20 1.12
CA ASN A 24 -12.78 -1.25 1.62
C ASN A 24 -12.03 -2.56 1.92
N TYR A 25 -11.07 -2.94 1.09
CA TYR A 25 -10.23 -4.12 1.34
C TYR A 25 -9.41 -3.97 2.62
N LEU A 26 -8.73 -2.84 2.79
CA LEU A 26 -7.94 -2.55 3.98
C LEU A 26 -8.84 -2.49 5.23
N ALA A 27 -10.01 -1.88 5.13
CA ALA A 27 -10.98 -1.84 6.22
C ALA A 27 -11.45 -3.24 6.61
N LYS A 28 -11.81 -4.09 5.64
CA LYS A 28 -12.21 -5.49 5.90
C LYS A 28 -11.08 -6.30 6.55
N LYS A 29 -9.85 -6.20 6.05
CA LYS A 29 -8.68 -6.90 6.62
C LYS A 29 -8.24 -6.35 7.97
N GLY A 30 -8.40 -5.05 8.18
CA GLY A 30 -8.00 -4.34 9.40
C GLY A 30 -9.05 -4.37 10.50
N TYR A 31 -10.25 -4.89 10.22
CA TYR A 31 -11.32 -5.04 11.19
C TYR A 31 -11.19 -6.39 11.90
N ASP A 32 -10.72 -6.35 13.15
CA ASP A 32 -10.76 -7.50 14.05
C ASP A 32 -11.82 -7.24 15.13
N PRO A 33 -12.92 -8.02 15.19
CA PRO A 33 -13.97 -7.86 16.19
C PRO A 33 -13.46 -7.95 17.63
N ALA A 34 -12.35 -8.66 17.87
CA ALA A 34 -11.78 -8.84 19.21
C ALA A 34 -10.90 -7.67 19.66
N TYR A 35 -10.39 -6.84 18.74
CA TYR A 35 -9.39 -5.79 19.04
C TYR A 35 -9.76 -4.36 18.57
N GLY A 36 -10.92 -4.17 17.94
CA GLY A 36 -11.36 -2.87 17.40
C GLY A 36 -10.53 -2.42 16.19
N ALA A 37 -10.61 -1.15 15.76
CA ALA A 37 -9.92 -0.64 14.54
C ALA A 37 -8.38 -0.53 14.63
N ARG A 38 -7.75 -1.00 15.72
CA ARG A 38 -6.29 -0.96 15.93
C ARG A 38 -5.44 -1.83 14.98
N PRO A 39 -5.93 -2.92 14.36
CA PRO A 39 -5.15 -3.69 13.37
C PRO A 39 -4.99 -2.98 12.02
N LEU A 40 -5.80 -1.98 11.69
CA LEU A 40 -5.80 -1.35 10.36
C LEU A 40 -4.44 -0.76 9.98
N GLN A 41 -3.79 -0.08 10.94
CA GLN A 41 -2.47 0.50 10.71
C GLN A 41 -1.42 -0.58 10.39
N ARG A 42 -1.48 -1.73 11.08
CA ARG A 42 -0.57 -2.85 10.87
C ARG A 42 -0.83 -3.57 9.54
N VAL A 43 -2.09 -3.64 9.13
CA VAL A 43 -2.48 -4.15 7.81
C VAL A 43 -1.96 -3.22 6.72
N ILE A 44 -2.16 -1.91 6.83
CA ILE A 44 -1.62 -0.93 5.88
C ILE A 44 -0.10 -1.04 5.81
N GLN A 45 0.58 -1.17 6.94
CA GLN A 45 2.03 -1.32 6.95
C GLN A 45 2.48 -2.56 6.18
N ARG A 46 1.93 -3.74 6.50
CA ARG A 46 2.35 -5.01 5.89
C ARG A 46 1.91 -5.18 4.44
N GLU A 47 0.71 -4.73 4.11
CA GLU A 47 0.07 -4.98 2.82
C GLU A 47 0.33 -3.85 1.82
N VAL A 48 0.67 -2.63 2.29
CA VAL A 48 0.90 -1.46 1.43
C VAL A 48 2.31 -0.90 1.60
N GLN A 49 2.71 -0.52 2.82
CA GLN A 49 3.99 0.19 3.00
C GLN A 49 5.20 -0.68 2.68
N ASP A 50 5.26 -1.90 3.23
CA ASP A 50 6.37 -2.82 3.05
C ASP A 50 6.59 -3.18 1.56
N PRO A 51 5.56 -3.58 0.77
CA PRO A 51 5.75 -3.84 -0.65
C PRO A 51 6.10 -2.59 -1.45
N LEU A 52 5.46 -1.44 -1.18
CA LEU A 52 5.79 -0.20 -1.90
C LEU A 52 7.22 0.24 -1.64
N ALA A 53 7.69 0.17 -0.40
CA ALA A 53 9.07 0.51 -0.07
C ALA A 53 10.06 -0.38 -0.84
N ARG A 54 9.79 -1.68 -0.96
CA ARG A 54 10.62 -2.60 -1.76
C ARG A 54 10.61 -2.22 -3.24
N MET A 55 9.45 -1.95 -3.81
CA MET A 55 9.31 -1.59 -5.22
C MET A 55 10.02 -0.28 -5.56
N ILE A 56 9.89 0.74 -4.70
CA ILE A 56 10.62 2.02 -4.88
C ILE A 56 12.14 1.80 -4.83
N LEU A 57 12.62 0.98 -3.88
CA LEU A 57 14.05 0.66 -3.78
C LEU A 57 14.58 -0.17 -4.95
N ASN A 58 13.71 -0.97 -5.57
CA ASN A 58 14.05 -1.74 -6.77
C ASN A 58 14.02 -0.90 -8.06
N GLY A 59 13.55 0.35 -8.00
CA GLY A 59 13.39 1.20 -9.18
C GLY A 59 12.17 0.87 -10.02
N ASP A 60 11.13 0.26 -9.44
CA ASP A 60 9.89 -0.10 -10.15
C ASP A 60 9.03 1.13 -10.52
N PHE A 61 9.40 2.32 -10.05
CA PHE A 61 8.71 3.59 -10.32
C PHE A 61 9.72 4.64 -10.80
N ALA A 62 9.27 5.52 -11.72
CA ALA A 62 10.06 6.65 -12.18
C ALA A 62 9.87 7.88 -11.29
N ASP A 63 10.76 8.88 -11.38
CA ASP A 63 10.58 10.15 -10.67
C ASP A 63 9.27 10.84 -11.10
N GLY A 64 8.49 11.29 -10.11
CA GLY A 64 7.19 11.94 -10.35
C GLY A 64 6.02 10.99 -10.60
N ASP A 65 6.21 9.67 -10.50
CA ASP A 65 5.15 8.70 -10.79
C ASP A 65 3.94 8.79 -9.84
N LYS A 66 2.78 8.41 -10.38
CA LYS A 66 1.53 8.30 -9.63
C LYS A 66 1.21 6.84 -9.36
N ILE A 67 1.45 6.41 -8.12
CA ILE A 67 1.17 5.08 -7.63
C ILE A 67 -0.32 4.96 -7.29
N SER A 68 -1.03 4.13 -8.05
CA SER A 68 -2.46 3.86 -7.84
C SER A 68 -2.66 2.55 -7.11
N LEU A 69 -3.33 2.60 -5.96
CA LEU A 69 -3.68 1.45 -5.15
C LEU A 69 -5.16 1.11 -5.31
N SER A 70 -5.42 -0.14 -5.71
CA SER A 70 -6.76 -0.71 -5.84
C SER A 70 -6.82 -2.08 -5.15
N ALA A 71 -7.99 -2.72 -5.15
CA ALA A 71 -8.13 -4.10 -4.70
C ALA A 71 -9.08 -4.88 -5.61
N LYS A 72 -8.76 -6.16 -5.81
CA LYS A 72 -9.57 -7.11 -6.58
C LYS A 72 -9.26 -8.53 -6.09
N ASP A 73 -10.27 -9.39 -6.05
CA ASP A 73 -10.12 -10.82 -5.74
C ASP A 73 -9.34 -11.07 -4.42
N ASP A 74 -9.67 -10.30 -3.38
CA ASP A 74 -9.00 -10.30 -2.07
C ASP A 74 -7.48 -10.04 -2.09
N ALA A 75 -7.00 -9.37 -3.14
CA ALA A 75 -5.62 -8.89 -3.26
C ALA A 75 -5.57 -7.38 -3.50
N LEU A 76 -4.51 -6.74 -3.00
CA LEU A 76 -4.17 -5.37 -3.39
C LEU A 76 -3.52 -5.36 -4.77
N LEU A 77 -3.90 -4.35 -5.56
CA LEU A 77 -3.32 -4.04 -6.85
C LEU A 77 -2.51 -2.75 -6.74
N ILE A 78 -1.32 -2.74 -7.33
CA ILE A 78 -0.46 -1.56 -7.46
C ILE A 78 -0.32 -1.26 -8.96
N ASN A 79 -0.73 -0.07 -9.39
CA ASN A 79 -0.81 0.32 -10.80
C ASN A 79 -1.54 -0.74 -11.67
N GLY A 80 -2.60 -1.35 -11.11
CA GLY A 80 -3.40 -2.38 -11.77
C GLY A 80 -2.77 -3.79 -11.79
N LYS A 81 -1.54 -3.96 -11.31
CA LYS A 81 -0.88 -5.27 -11.18
C LYS A 81 -1.16 -5.86 -9.81
N ALA A 82 -1.59 -7.12 -9.76
CA ALA A 82 -1.78 -7.82 -8.50
C ALA A 82 -0.45 -7.99 -7.78
N LEU A 83 -0.45 -7.78 -6.47
CA LEU A 83 0.67 -8.14 -5.62
C LEU A 83 0.72 -9.66 -5.51
N VAL A 84 1.28 -10.33 -6.52
CA VAL A 84 1.44 -11.79 -6.51
C VAL A 84 2.42 -12.13 -5.38
N ARG A 85 1.90 -12.68 -4.28
CA ARG A 85 2.73 -13.39 -3.31
C ARG A 85 3.10 -14.72 -3.94
N ARG A 86 4.31 -14.81 -4.51
CA ARG A 86 4.99 -16.10 -4.64
C ARG A 86 5.50 -16.53 -3.27
#